data_AF-A0A7J9W2U5-F1
#
_entry.id   AF-A0A7J9W2U5-F1
#
_cell.length_a   1.000
_cell.length_b   1.000
_cell.length_c   1.000
_cell.angle_alpha   90.00
_cell.angle_beta   90.00
_cell.angle_gamma   90.00
#
_symmetry.space_group_name_H-M   'P 1'
#
loop_
_entity.id
_entity.type
_entity.pdbx_description
1 polymer ?
#
loop_
_entity_poly.entity_id
_entity_poly.type
_entity_poly.pdbx_seq_one_letter_code
_entity_poly.pdbx_strand_id
1 'polypeptide(L)' 'MVRTMPGTQTIKHYRCPGCDHEIRPGTAHVVAWPADEHGSAEQRRHWHTGCWVGRGRRGPTARHR' A
#
# COMPACT_ATOMS: atom_id res chain seq x y z
N MET A 1 0.96 -12.25 -0.78
CA MET A 1 1.97 -12.09 0.31
C MET A 1 1.90 -10.65 0.86
N VAL A 2 2.38 -10.39 2.08
CA VAL A 2 2.43 -9.03 2.68
C VAL A 2 3.75 -8.84 3.43
N ARG A 3 4.38 -7.66 3.31
CA ARG A 3 5.62 -7.30 4.03
C ARG A 3 5.55 -5.87 4.52
N THR A 4 6.11 -5.63 5.70
CA THR A 4 6.28 -4.30 6.27
C THR A 4 7.58 -3.68 5.75
N MET A 5 7.51 -2.44 5.29
CA MET A 5 8.66 -1.64 4.84
C MET A 5 8.92 -0.53 5.86
N PRO A 6 10.12 -0.48 6.47
CA PRO A 6 10.47 0.62 7.35
C PRO A 6 10.68 1.91 6.55
N GLY A 7 10.49 3.05 7.22
CA GLY A 7 10.63 4.36 6.59
C GLY A 7 12.01 4.60 5.97
N THR A 8 13.06 4.08 6.60
CA THR A 8 14.45 4.14 6.11
C THR A 8 14.66 3.47 4.76
N GLN A 9 13.84 2.48 4.40
CA GLN A 9 13.88 1.80 3.08
C GLN A 9 12.91 2.42 2.06
N THR A 10 12.15 3.44 2.47
CA THR A 10 11.18 4.13 1.62
C THR A 10 11.86 5.34 0.99
N ILE A 11 12.47 5.13 -0.17
CA ILE A 11 13.23 6.17 -0.88
C ILE A 11 12.49 6.76 -2.08
N LYS A 12 11.30 6.22 -2.41
CA LYS A 12 10.45 6.65 -3.52
C LYS A 12 9.05 6.97 -3.01
N HIS A 13 8.36 7.81 -3.76
CA HIS A 13 6.95 8.11 -3.57
C HIS A 13 6.10 6.97 -4.12
N TYR A 14 5.10 6.54 -3.37
CA TYR A 14 4.16 5.50 -3.79
C TYR A 14 2.73 5.94 -3.54
N ARG A 15 1.75 5.41 -4.30
CA ARG A 15 0.34 5.75 -4.08
C ARG A 15 -0.39 4.64 -3.32
N CYS A 16 -1.11 5.02 -2.27
CA CYS A 16 -1.88 4.10 -1.43
C CYS A 16 -3.27 3.87 -2.02
N PRO A 17 -3.64 2.64 -2.43
CA PRO A 17 -4.94 2.37 -3.05
C PRO A 17 -6.13 2.47 -2.07
N GLY A 18 -5.89 2.44 -0.76
CA GLY A 18 -6.95 2.55 0.25
C GLY A 18 -7.40 3.98 0.56
N CYS A 19 -6.60 4.98 0.21
CA CYS A 19 -6.92 6.40 0.45
C CYS A 19 -6.53 7.33 -0.69
N ASP A 20 -5.95 6.78 -1.76
CA ASP A 20 -5.44 7.51 -2.93
C ASP A 20 -4.35 8.56 -2.63
N HIS A 21 -3.86 8.63 -1.39
CA HIS A 21 -2.80 9.54 -0.98
C HIS A 21 -1.41 8.95 -1.24
N GLU A 22 -0.43 9.85 -1.32
CA GLU A 22 0.97 9.50 -1.46
C GLU A 22 1.61 9.04 -0.14
N ILE A 23 2.35 7.95 -0.22
CA ILE A 23 3.31 7.47 0.78
C ILE A 23 4.64 8.13 0.44
N ARG A 24 5.03 9.12 1.24
CA ARG A 24 6.27 9.87 1.05
C ARG A 24 7.50 9.04 1.45
N PRO A 25 8.68 9.34 0.88
CA PRO A 25 9.95 8.83 1.38
C PRO A 25 10.10 9.02 2.89
N GLY A 26 10.70 8.05 3.58
CA GLY A 26 10.77 8.05 5.04
C GLY A 26 9.52 7.51 5.75
N THR A 27 8.42 7.23 5.04
CA THR A 27 7.18 6.74 5.68
C THR A 27 7.17 5.22 5.79
N ALA A 28 7.06 4.70 7.01
CA ALA A 28 6.85 3.26 7.23
C ALA A 28 5.47 2.83 6.69
N HIS A 29 5.45 1.77 5.89
CA HIS A 29 4.26 1.35 5.16
C HIS A 29 4.27 -0.17 4.89
N VAL A 30 3.22 -0.69 4.25
CA VAL A 30 3.04 -2.11 3.96
C VAL A 30 3.01 -2.32 2.44
N VAL A 31 3.67 -3.38 1.98
CA VAL A 31 3.62 -3.83 0.59
C VAL A 31 2.84 -5.13 0.53
N ALA A 32 1.84 -5.18 -0.34
CA ALA A 32 1.01 -6.35 -0.57
C ALA A 32 1.14 -6.83 -2.01
N TRP A 33 1.32 -8.14 -2.17
CA TRP A 33 1.36 -8.82 -3.45
C TRP A 33 0.05 -9.58 -3.67
N PRO A 34 -0.58 -9.49 -4.87
CA PRO A 34 -1.73 -10.31 -5.21
C PRO A 34 -1.42 -11.80 -5.05
N ALA A 35 -2.44 -12.58 -4.72
CA ALA A 35 -2.29 -13.99 -4.34
C ALA A 35 -2.19 -14.94 -5.55
N ASP A 36 -2.56 -14.48 -6.75
CA ASP A 36 -2.46 -15.28 -7.96
C ASP A 36 -1.01 -15.68 -8.27
N GLU A 37 -0.85 -16.93 -8.70
CA GLU A 37 0.40 -17.69 -8.88
C GLU A 37 1.39 -17.08 -9.90
N HIS A 38 1.02 -15.94 -10.52
CA HIS A 38 1.84 -15.14 -11.42
C HIS A 38 2.13 -13.73 -10.86
N GLY A 39 2.08 -13.56 -9.54
CA GLY A 39 2.32 -12.29 -8.83
C GLY A 39 3.76 -11.80 -8.97
N SER A 40 4.16 -11.39 -10.18
CA SER A 40 5.40 -10.68 -10.44
C SER A 40 5.55 -9.53 -9.44
N ALA A 41 6.79 -9.27 -9.00
CA ALA A 41 7.11 -8.14 -8.11
C ALA A 41 6.58 -6.78 -8.62
N GLU A 42 6.26 -6.73 -9.91
CA GLU A 42 5.63 -5.63 -10.64
C GLU A 42 4.22 -5.28 -10.15
N GLN A 43 3.47 -6.24 -9.62
CA GLN A 43 2.08 -6.02 -9.14
C GLN A 43 2.02 -5.64 -7.65
N ARG A 44 3.16 -5.30 -7.03
CA ARG A 44 3.20 -4.92 -5.62
C ARG A 44 2.44 -3.62 -5.38
N ARG A 45 1.51 -3.63 -4.43
CA ARG A 45 0.73 -2.47 -4.02
C ARG A 45 1.25 -1.95 -2.69
N HIS A 46 1.49 -0.65 -2.61
CA HIS A 46 1.98 0.01 -1.40
C HIS A 46 0.80 0.61 -0.64
N TRP A 47 0.72 0.36 0.66
CA TRP A 47 -0.37 0.79 1.52
C TRP A 47 0.19 1.47 2.76
N HIS A 48 -0.42 2.55 3.23
CA HIS A 48 -0.20 2.99 4.60
C HIS A 48 -0.59 1.86 5.57
N THR A 49 0.13 1.71 6.67
CA THR A 49 -0.14 0.67 7.67
C THR A 49 -1.59 0.71 8.17
N GLY A 50 -2.11 1.90 8.47
CA GLY A 50 -3.51 2.08 8.88
C GLY A 50 -4.52 1.75 7.77
N CYS A 51 -4.23 2.11 6.52
CA CYS A 51 -5.07 1.76 5.37
C CYS A 51 -5.10 0.25 5.13
N TRP A 52 -3.95 -0.42 5.27
CA TRP A 52 -3.88 -1.88 5.17
C TRP A 52 -4.72 -2.56 6.24
N VAL A 53 -4.56 -2.18 7.52
CA VAL A 53 -5.35 -2.77 8.63
C VAL A 53 -6.86 -2.51 8.48
N GLY A 54 -7.23 -1.37 7.90
CA GLY A 54 -8.61 -0.98 7.65
C GLY A 54 -9.24 -1.51 6.36
N ARG A 55 -8.47 -2.11 5.45
CA ARG A 55 -8.90 -2.41 4.06
C ARG A 55 -10.14 -3.30 3.91
N GLY A 56 -10.42 -4.17 4.88
CA GLY A 56 -11.60 -5.05 4.85
C GLY A 56 -12.87 -4.36 5.37
N ARG A 57 -12.71 -3.26 6.11
CA ARG A 57 -13.79 -2.49 6.76
C ARG A 57 -14.04 -1.16 6.04
N ARG A 58 -12.99 -0.61 5.44
CA ARG A 58 -12.99 0.55 4.56
C ARG A 58 -12.82 0.00 3.16
N GLY A 59 -13.92 -0.15 2.42
CA GLY A 59 -13.82 -0.25 0.95
C GLY A 59 -12.99 0.93 0.42
N PRO A 60 -12.35 0.82 -0.76
CA PRO A 60 -11.67 1.96 -1.36
C PRO A 60 -12.66 3.12 -1.32
N THR A 61 -12.35 4.16 -0.56
CA THR A 61 -13.27 5.28 -0.42
C THR A 61 -13.31 5.98 -1.77
N ALA A 62 -14.20 5.53 -2.65
CA ALA A 62 -14.75 6.36 -3.68
C ALA A 62 -15.54 7.46 -2.96
N ARG A 63 -14.84 8.51 -2.55
CA ARG A 63 -15.41 9.83 -2.33
C ARG A 63 -14.61 10.76 -3.22
N HIS A 64 -15.01 10.86 -4.49
CA HIS A 64 -15.93 11.90 -4.99
C HIS A 64 -15.36 13.31 -4.76
N ARG A 65 -14.73 13.86 -5.80
CA ARG A 65 -15.33 14.92 -6.59
C ARG A 65 -14.78 14.91 -8.01
#